data_AF-A0A924AUK8-F1
#
_entry.id   AF-A0A924AUK8-F1
#
_cell.length_a   1.000
_cell.length_b   1.000
_cell.length_c   1.000
_cell.angle_alpha   90.00
_cell.angle_beta   90.00
_cell.angle_gamma   90.00
#
_symmetry.space_group_name_H-M   'P 1'
#
loop_
_entity.id
_entity.type
_entity.pdbx_description
1 polymer ?
#
loop_
_entity_poly.entity_id
_entity_poly.type
_entity_poly.pdbx_seq_one_letter_code
_entity_poly.pdbx_strand_id
1 'polypeptide(L)'
;MIDLGISKLAIIGVVALIVIGPEKLPKVARMAGSLYGRAQRYLHQVKSEVSREIELDELRNLHKEVSETAQSVRADVENSIGKNIDDVEAAWRDVPEAVAMPAVASSVTTSDLERKAREFRRKKLMRNAAVPGWYKQRHGVRAHIMSGAARVRKFRPRTANQTSFFS
;
A
#
# COMPACT_ATOMS: atom_id res chain seq x y z
N MET A 1 -7.22 25.39 -18.74
CA MET A 1 -7.43 24.17 -19.55
C MET A 1 -6.70 23.04 -18.87
N ILE A 2 -7.31 21.85 -18.73
CA ILE A 2 -6.54 20.69 -18.30
C ILE A 2 -5.68 20.32 -19.49
N ASP A 3 -4.43 20.77 -19.48
CA ASP A 3 -3.47 20.56 -20.55
C ASP A 3 -2.92 19.13 -20.45
N LEU A 4 -3.83 18.14 -20.42
CA LEU A 4 -3.58 16.70 -20.52
C LEU A 4 -3.38 16.38 -22.00
N GLY A 5 -2.31 16.91 -22.58
CA GLY A 5 -1.85 16.46 -23.89
C GLY A 5 -1.46 14.99 -23.84
N ILE A 6 -1.49 14.33 -25.00
CA ILE A 6 -1.05 12.94 -25.18
C ILE A 6 0.35 12.74 -24.57
N SER A 7 1.23 13.74 -24.69
CA SER A 7 2.58 13.74 -24.13
C SER A 7 2.63 13.59 -22.61
N LYS A 8 1.76 14.29 -21.86
CA LYS A 8 1.76 14.20 -20.39
C LYS A 8 1.21 12.86 -19.91
N LEU A 9 0.20 12.33 -20.60
CA LEU A 9 -0.30 10.97 -20.35
C LEU A 9 0.76 9.90 -20.64
N ALA A 10 1.57 10.08 -21.69
CA ALA A 10 2.68 9.17 -21.99
C ALA A 10 3.72 9.16 -20.88
N ILE A 11 4.13 10.34 -20.37
CA ILE A 11 5.10 10.45 -19.25
C ILE A 11 4.57 9.74 -18.00
N ILE A 12 3.32 10.01 -17.61
CA ILE A 12 2.70 9.34 -16.46
C ILE A 12 2.62 7.82 -16.68
N GLY A 13 2.31 7.38 -17.89
CA GLY A 13 2.31 5.97 -18.27
C GLY A 13 3.68 5.30 -18.10
N VAL A 14 4.76 5.97 -18.51
CA VAL A 14 6.14 5.49 -18.33
C VAL A 14 6.50 5.40 -16.84
N VAL A 15 6.21 6.43 -16.05
CA VAL A 15 6.46 6.42 -14.60
C VAL A 15 5.68 5.27 -13.93
N ALA A 16 4.41 5.10 -14.31
CA ALA A 16 3.57 4.03 -13.79
C ALA A 16 4.11 2.64 -14.17
N LEU A 17 4.66 2.47 -15.38
CA LEU A 17 5.30 1.23 -15.81
C LEU A 17 6.52 0.89 -14.94
N ILE A 18 7.34 1.87 -14.60
CA ILE A 18 8.53 1.67 -13.77
C ILE A 18 8.14 1.30 -12.32
N VAL A 19 7.19 2.03 -11.74
CA VAL A 19 6.83 1.88 -10.32
C VAL A 19 5.99 0.63 -10.06
N ILE A 20 4.97 0.40 -10.89
CA ILE A 20 4.01 -0.70 -10.70
C ILE A 20 4.49 -1.97 -11.43
N GLY A 21 5.20 -1.81 -12.54
CA GLY A 21 5.60 -2.89 -13.45
C GLY A 21 4.56 -3.14 -14.57
N PRO A 22 5.01 -3.48 -15.79
CA PRO A 22 4.13 -3.72 -16.95
C PRO A 22 3.14 -4.87 -16.74
N GLU A 23 3.49 -5.87 -15.96
CA GLU A 23 2.64 -7.04 -15.68
C GLU A 23 1.43 -6.70 -14.81
N LYS A 24 1.55 -5.68 -13.94
CA LYS A 24 0.53 -5.33 -12.94
C LYS A 24 -0.35 -4.15 -13.35
N LEU A 25 0.15 -3.25 -14.21
CA LEU A 25 -0.62 -2.14 -14.76
C LEU A 25 -1.96 -2.53 -15.40
N PRO A 26 -2.07 -3.56 -16.27
CA PRO A 26 -3.36 -3.90 -16.88
C PRO A 26 -4.40 -4.33 -15.83
N LYS A 27 -3.95 -4.94 -14.73
CA LYS A 27 -4.83 -5.29 -13.61
C LYS A 27 -5.34 -4.05 -12.87
N VAL A 28 -4.46 -3.09 -12.60
CA VAL A 28 -4.81 -1.81 -11.94
C VAL A 28 -5.73 -0.98 -12.82
N ALA A 29 -5.43 -0.86 -14.12
CA ALA A 29 -6.27 -0.14 -15.08
C ALA A 29 -7.68 -0.73 -15.18
N ARG A 30 -7.81 -2.07 -15.20
CA ARG A 30 -9.11 -2.74 -15.15
C ARG A 30 -9.87 -2.46 -13.85
N MET A 31 -9.19 -2.48 -12.71
CA MET A 31 -9.80 -2.17 -11.42
C MET A 31 -10.30 -0.71 -11.38
N ALA A 32 -9.42 0.24 -11.71
CA ALA A 32 -9.73 1.67 -11.76
C ALA A 32 -10.86 1.96 -12.74
N GLY A 33 -10.83 1.38 -13.95
CA GLY A 33 -11.88 1.53 -14.94
C GLY A 33 -13.23 0.97 -14.48
N SER A 34 -13.23 -0.17 -13.79
CA SER A 34 -14.48 -0.75 -13.24
C SER A 34 -15.07 0.07 -12.09
N LEU A 35 -14.24 0.77 -11.32
CA LEU A 35 -14.67 1.68 -10.26
C LEU A 35 -15.20 2.98 -10.87
N TYR A 36 -14.47 3.56 -11.81
CA TYR A 36 -14.86 4.77 -12.51
C TYR A 36 -16.17 4.60 -13.27
N GLY A 37 -16.34 3.48 -13.99
CA GLY A 37 -17.59 3.19 -14.71
C GLY A 37 -18.80 3.01 -13.78
N ARG A 38 -18.60 2.47 -12.57
CA ARG A 38 -19.66 2.42 -11.55
C ARG A 38 -19.98 3.80 -10.99
N ALA A 39 -18.95 4.60 -10.69
CA ALA A 39 -19.12 5.96 -10.20
C ALA A 39 -19.87 6.83 -11.21
N GLN A 40 -19.52 6.77 -12.50
CA GLN A 40 -20.25 7.47 -13.56
C GLN A 40 -21.73 7.09 -13.56
N ARG A 41 -22.07 5.79 -13.50
CA ARG A 41 -23.47 5.34 -13.45
C ARG A 41 -24.23 5.88 -12.24
N TYR A 42 -23.59 5.88 -11.07
CA TYR A 42 -24.18 6.43 -9.85
C TYR A 42 -24.43 7.94 -9.97
N LEU A 43 -23.46 8.68 -10.50
CA LEU A 43 -23.61 10.11 -10.77
C LEU A 43 -24.75 10.39 -11.76
N HIS A 44 -24.93 9.54 -12.78
CA HIS A 44 -26.05 9.67 -13.72
C HIS A 44 -27.41 9.44 -13.05
N GLN A 45 -27.52 8.44 -12.16
CA GLN A 45 -28.75 8.14 -11.41
C GLN A 45 -29.10 9.28 -10.44
N VAL A 46 -28.12 9.69 -9.63
CA VAL A 46 -28.29 10.81 -8.70
C VAL A 46 -28.58 12.11 -9.44
N LYS A 47 -27.92 12.38 -10.58
CA LYS A 47 -28.24 13.54 -11.42
C LYS A 47 -29.68 13.49 -11.92
N SER A 48 -30.21 12.32 -12.30
CA SER A 48 -31.60 12.21 -12.78
C SER A 48 -32.65 12.37 -11.67
N GLU A 49 -32.33 11.97 -10.44
CA GLU A 49 -33.20 12.13 -9.27
C GLU A 49 -33.14 13.58 -8.74
N VAL A 50 -31.93 14.14 -8.60
CA VAL A 50 -31.68 15.47 -8.04
C VAL A 50 -32.00 16.61 -9.02
N SER A 51 -31.84 16.41 -10.33
CA SER A 51 -32.23 17.41 -11.36
C SER A 51 -33.74 17.64 -11.41
N ARG A 52 -34.54 16.85 -10.67
CA ARG A 52 -35.98 17.01 -10.54
C ARG A 52 -36.38 17.82 -9.31
N GLU A 53 -35.45 18.07 -8.39
CA GLU A 53 -35.73 18.57 -7.03
C GLU A 53 -34.88 19.80 -6.63
N ILE A 54 -33.79 20.11 -7.35
CA ILE A 54 -32.94 21.31 -7.09
C ILE A 54 -33.00 22.29 -8.27
N GLU A 55 -33.32 23.54 -7.94
CA GLU A 55 -33.29 24.72 -8.80
C GLU A 55 -31.88 24.93 -9.41
N LEU A 56 -31.80 25.19 -10.71
CA LEU A 56 -30.54 25.27 -11.49
C LEU A 56 -29.48 26.26 -10.96
N ASP A 57 -29.82 27.15 -10.03
CA ASP A 57 -28.93 28.20 -9.53
C ASP A 57 -27.94 27.75 -8.44
N GLU A 58 -28.29 26.78 -7.59
CA GLU A 58 -27.36 26.28 -6.55
C GLU A 58 -26.24 25.43 -7.16
N LEU A 59 -26.56 24.58 -8.14
CA LEU A 59 -25.56 23.84 -8.90
C LEU A 59 -24.62 24.77 -9.68
N ARG A 60 -25.13 25.89 -10.18
CA ARG A 60 -24.37 26.85 -10.97
C ARG A 60 -23.42 27.67 -10.08
N ASN A 61 -23.84 28.02 -8.87
CA ASN A 61 -22.97 28.66 -7.87
C ASN A 61 -21.85 27.72 -7.41
N LEU A 62 -22.17 26.46 -7.08
CA LEU A 62 -21.17 25.45 -6.75
C LEU A 62 -20.18 25.19 -7.90
N HIS A 63 -20.67 25.11 -9.14
CA HIS A 63 -19.80 24.96 -10.30
C HIS A 63 -18.85 26.15 -10.48
N LYS A 64 -19.32 27.37 -10.17
CA LYS A 64 -18.54 28.60 -10.28
C LYS A 64 -17.44 28.63 -9.21
N GLU A 65 -17.78 28.32 -7.97
CA GLU A 65 -16.83 28.23 -6.85
C GLU A 65 -15.79 27.12 -7.07
N VAL A 66 -16.21 25.94 -7.52
CA VAL A 66 -15.29 24.85 -7.88
C VAL A 66 -14.40 25.23 -9.07
N SER A 67 -14.95 25.91 -10.08
CA SER A 67 -14.17 26.38 -11.23
C SER A 67 -13.12 27.41 -10.83
N GLU A 68 -13.47 28.36 -9.95
CA GLU A 68 -12.57 29.39 -9.43
C GLU A 68 -11.46 28.77 -8.57
N THR A 69 -11.83 27.86 -7.66
CA THR A 69 -10.88 27.10 -6.84
C THR A 69 -9.95 26.23 -7.70
N ALA A 70 -10.47 25.63 -8.77
CA ALA A 70 -9.66 24.85 -9.70
C ALA A 70 -8.71 25.73 -10.52
N GLN A 71 -9.04 27.00 -10.77
CA GLN A 71 -8.17 27.95 -11.46
C GLN A 71 -7.04 28.44 -10.55
N SER A 72 -7.33 28.77 -9.29
CA SER A 72 -6.30 29.18 -8.32
C SER A 72 -5.30 28.06 -8.05
N VAL A 73 -5.78 26.83 -7.84
CA VAL A 73 -4.93 25.65 -7.66
C VAL A 73 -4.06 25.40 -8.90
N ARG A 74 -4.59 25.59 -10.11
CA ARG A 74 -3.77 25.46 -11.34
C ARG A 74 -2.66 26.49 -11.40
N ALA A 75 -2.94 27.74 -11.06
CA ALA A 75 -1.92 28.80 -11.05
C ALA A 75 -0.81 28.50 -10.03
N ASP A 76 -1.18 28.03 -8.83
CA ASP A 76 -0.22 27.63 -7.79
C ASP A 76 0.62 26.42 -8.22
N VAL A 77 -0.01 25.44 -8.87
CA VAL A 77 0.65 24.25 -9.41
C VAL A 77 1.59 24.60 -10.56
N GLU A 78 1.22 25.51 -11.46
CA GLU A 78 2.07 25.92 -12.59
C GLU A 78 3.31 26.68 -12.09
N ASN A 79 3.14 27.58 -11.12
CA ASN A 79 4.22 28.31 -10.47
C ASN A 79 5.19 27.40 -9.69
N SER A 80 4.69 26.31 -9.11
CA SER A 80 5.52 25.34 -8.38
C SER A 80 6.18 24.32 -9.32
N ILE A 81 5.50 23.86 -10.37
CA ILE A 81 6.08 22.94 -11.35
C ILE A 81 7.27 23.57 -12.08
N GLY A 82 7.17 24.85 -12.50
CA GLY A 82 8.28 25.54 -13.16
C GLY A 82 9.56 25.53 -12.31
N LYS A 83 9.45 25.93 -11.04
CA LYS A 83 10.58 25.95 -10.09
C LYS A 83 11.17 24.55 -9.84
N ASN A 84 10.31 23.54 -9.67
CA ASN A 84 10.77 22.16 -9.43
C ASN A 84 11.46 21.56 -10.66
N ILE A 85 11.08 21.94 -11.89
CA ILE A 85 11.74 21.47 -13.11
C ILE A 85 13.14 22.07 -13.24
N ASP A 86 13.30 23.36 -12.96
CA ASP A 86 14.60 24.04 -13.01
C ASP A 86 15.57 23.45 -11.97
N ASP A 87 15.08 23.16 -10.76
CA ASP A 87 15.87 22.52 -9.70
C ASP A 87 16.28 21.08 -10.07
N VAL A 88 15.39 20.33 -10.71
CA VAL A 88 15.70 18.97 -11.19
C VAL A 88 16.70 19.03 -12.36
N GLU A 89 16.54 19.93 -13.32
CA GLU A 89 17.49 20.06 -14.44
C GLU A 89 18.88 20.47 -13.93
N ALA A 90 18.95 21.37 -12.92
CA ALA A 90 20.19 21.74 -12.27
C ALA A 90 20.83 20.53 -11.54
N ALA A 91 20.04 19.77 -10.78
CA ALA A 91 20.51 18.57 -10.09
C ALA A 91 20.99 17.47 -11.04
N TRP A 92 20.42 17.37 -12.26
CA TRP A 92 20.84 16.41 -13.28
C TRP A 92 22.10 16.86 -14.02
N ARG A 93 22.28 18.18 -14.25
CA ARG A 93 23.52 18.73 -14.82
C ARG A 93 24.72 18.63 -13.86
N ASP A 94 24.45 18.69 -12.56
CA ASP A 94 25.48 18.67 -11.51
C ASP A 94 25.77 17.24 -10.97
N VAL A 95 25.32 16.19 -11.67
CA VAL A 95 25.82 14.83 -11.44
C VAL A 95 27.13 14.68 -12.21
N PRO A 96 28.31 14.80 -11.58
CA PRO A 96 29.57 14.49 -12.25
C PRO A 96 29.56 13.02 -12.67
N GLU A 97 30.14 12.76 -13.84
CA GLU A 97 30.50 11.44 -14.37
C GLU A 97 31.59 10.79 -13.48
N ALA A 98 31.28 10.61 -12.20
CA ALA A 98 32.13 10.08 -11.16
C ALA A 98 31.38 9.01 -10.34
N VAL A 99 30.46 8.28 -10.99
CA VAL A 99 29.97 6.98 -10.49
C VAL A 99 30.96 5.86 -10.87
N ALA A 100 32.26 6.15 -10.80
CA ALA A 100 33.29 5.14 -10.62
C ALA A 100 33.58 5.06 -9.11
N MET A 101 32.64 4.49 -8.35
CA MET A 101 32.89 4.22 -6.93
C MET A 101 33.97 3.13 -6.79
N PRO A 102 34.89 3.26 -5.81
CA PRO A 102 35.73 2.14 -5.44
C PRO A 102 34.82 1.05 -4.87
N ALA A 103 34.91 -0.13 -5.46
CA ALA A 103 34.21 -1.32 -5.01
C ALA A 103 34.66 -1.72 -3.59
N VAL A 104 34.03 -1.17 -2.56
CA VAL A 104 33.97 -1.83 -1.26
C VAL A 104 32.92 -2.92 -1.40
N ALA A 105 33.33 -4.01 -2.07
CA ALA A 105 32.58 -5.24 -2.16
C ALA A 105 32.53 -5.87 -0.78
N SER A 106 31.58 -5.44 0.05
CA SER A 106 31.01 -6.34 1.06
C SER A 106 30.27 -7.41 0.27
N SER A 107 30.97 -8.48 -0.08
CA SER A 107 30.40 -9.65 -0.76
C SER A 107 29.40 -10.29 0.19
N VAL A 108 28.15 -9.86 0.07
CA VAL A 108 27.02 -10.53 0.72
C VAL A 108 27.06 -11.98 0.27
N THR A 109 27.41 -12.88 1.19
CA THR A 109 27.53 -14.29 0.87
C THR A 109 26.13 -14.85 0.59
N THR A 110 26.04 -15.86 -0.28
CA THR A 110 24.76 -16.54 -0.58
C THR A 110 24.07 -17.07 0.69
N SER A 111 24.85 -17.47 1.69
CA SER A 111 24.38 -17.85 3.02
C SER A 111 23.68 -16.73 3.79
N ASP A 112 24.11 -15.48 3.64
CA ASP A 112 23.50 -14.32 4.31
C ASP A 112 22.13 -14.00 3.70
N LEU A 113 22.01 -14.12 2.37
CA LEU A 113 20.75 -13.96 1.64
C LEU A 113 19.75 -15.05 2.04
N GLU A 114 20.19 -16.31 2.16
CA GLU A 114 19.33 -17.41 2.59
C GLU A 114 18.85 -17.26 4.04
N ARG A 115 19.71 -16.76 4.94
CA ARG A 115 19.33 -16.48 6.33
C ARG A 115 18.26 -15.38 6.38
N LYS A 116 18.46 -14.29 5.65
CA LYS A 116 17.50 -13.16 5.55
C LYS A 116 16.18 -13.58 4.88
N ALA A 117 16.23 -14.43 3.87
CA ALA A 117 15.04 -14.96 3.18
C ALA A 117 14.21 -15.90 4.06
N ARG A 118 14.86 -16.74 4.89
CA ARG A 118 14.17 -17.58 5.88
C ARG A 118 13.53 -16.73 6.99
N GLU A 119 14.25 -15.73 7.47
CA GLU A 119 13.75 -14.83 8.51
C GLU A 119 12.56 -13.99 8.02
N PHE A 120 12.63 -13.48 6.78
CA PHE A 120 11.53 -12.76 6.15
C PHE A 120 10.29 -13.64 5.98
N ARG A 121 10.45 -14.89 5.52
CA ARG A 121 9.34 -15.86 5.42
C ARG A 121 8.71 -16.14 6.77
N ARG A 122 9.51 -16.37 7.81
CA ARG A 122 9.02 -16.58 9.19
C ARG A 122 8.25 -15.36 9.69
N LYS A 123 8.80 -14.15 9.53
CA LYS A 123 8.18 -12.90 10.00
C LYS A 123 6.90 -12.55 9.23
N LYS A 124 6.87 -12.81 7.92
CA LYS A 124 5.69 -12.61 7.06
C LYS A 124 4.57 -13.59 7.39
N LEU A 125 4.89 -14.86 7.64
CA LEU A 125 3.91 -15.86 8.08
C LEU A 125 3.32 -15.50 9.44
N MET A 126 4.14 -15.03 10.39
CA MET A 126 3.64 -14.58 11.69
C MET A 126 2.76 -13.33 11.59
N ARG A 127 3.05 -12.42 10.67
CA ARG A 127 2.26 -11.20 10.46
C ARG A 127 0.90 -11.47 9.79
N ASN A 128 0.84 -12.48 8.92
CA ASN A 128 -0.38 -12.81 8.18
C ASN A 128 -1.22 -13.94 8.81
N ALA A 129 -0.67 -14.74 9.73
CA ALA A 129 -1.38 -15.85 10.37
C ALA A 129 -2.09 -15.48 11.69
N ALA A 130 -1.99 -14.23 12.13
CA ALA A 130 -2.62 -13.77 13.36
C ALA A 130 -4.09 -13.40 13.10
N VAL A 131 -4.97 -14.40 13.09
CA VAL A 131 -6.42 -14.16 13.23
C VAL A 131 -6.65 -13.44 14.57
N PRO A 132 -7.36 -12.30 14.60
CA PRO A 132 -7.56 -11.50 15.82
C PRO A 132 -8.15 -12.31 16.98
N GLY A 133 -7.75 -11.97 18.21
CA GLY A 133 -8.19 -12.67 19.43
C GLY A 133 -9.71 -12.71 19.60
N TRP A 134 -10.40 -11.61 19.28
CA TRP A 134 -11.86 -11.51 19.34
C TRP A 134 -12.57 -12.52 18.42
N TYR A 135 -11.97 -12.80 17.24
CA TYR A 135 -12.54 -13.74 16.28
C TYR A 135 -12.38 -15.18 16.76
N LYS A 136 -11.22 -15.51 17.34
CA LYS A 136 -10.97 -16.83 17.93
C LYS A 136 -11.90 -17.12 19.12
N GLN A 137 -12.19 -16.11 19.95
CA GLN A 137 -13.12 -16.23 21.07
C GLN A 137 -14.57 -16.46 20.63
N ARG A 138 -15.03 -15.81 19.55
CA ARG A 138 -16.39 -15.99 19.02
C ARG A 138 -16.61 -17.33 18.31
N HIS A 139 -15.59 -17.83 17.60
CA HIS A 139 -15.69 -19.06 16.81
C HIS A 139 -15.15 -20.30 17.53
N GLY A 140 -14.88 -20.22 18.84
CA GLY A 140 -14.48 -21.37 19.66
C GLY A 140 -13.12 -21.98 19.28
N VAL A 141 -12.26 -21.25 18.56
CA VAL A 141 -10.98 -21.77 18.10
C VAL A 141 -9.99 -21.78 19.27
N ARG A 142 -9.50 -22.96 19.64
CA ARG A 142 -8.58 -23.14 20.78
C ARG A 142 -7.30 -22.33 20.58
N ALA A 143 -7.08 -21.34 21.46
CA ALA A 143 -5.95 -20.41 21.39
C ALA A 143 -4.61 -21.02 21.83
N HIS A 144 -4.62 -22.15 22.54
CA HIS A 144 -3.42 -22.77 23.10
C HIS A 144 -3.16 -24.13 22.44
N ILE A 145 -1.95 -24.29 21.89
CA ILE A 145 -1.43 -25.58 21.46
C ILE A 145 -0.71 -26.18 22.67
N MET A 146 -1.19 -27.33 23.16
CA MET A 146 -0.45 -28.07 24.19
C MET A 146 0.89 -28.52 23.60
N SER A 147 2.00 -28.06 24.17
CA SER A 147 3.33 -28.51 23.77
C SER A 147 3.46 -30.04 23.90
N GLY A 148 4.36 -30.67 23.13
CA GLY A 148 4.60 -32.11 23.21
C GLY A 148 4.83 -32.59 24.65
N ALA A 149 5.58 -31.82 25.44
CA ALA A 149 5.81 -32.08 26.86
C ALA A 149 4.52 -32.04 27.71
N ALA A 150 3.62 -31.09 27.44
CA ALA A 150 2.34 -30.98 28.15
C ALA A 150 1.40 -32.14 27.84
N ARG A 151 1.42 -32.68 26.61
CA ARG A 151 0.64 -33.88 26.24
C ARG A 151 1.11 -35.14 26.95
N VAL A 152 2.40 -35.23 27.23
CA VAL A 152 3.01 -36.40 27.88
C VAL A 152 2.85 -36.35 29.41
N ARG A 153 2.65 -35.18 30.00
CA ARG A 153 2.47 -35.01 31.46
C ARG A 153 1.34 -35.88 32.05
N LYS A 154 0.25 -36.11 31.31
CA LYS A 154 -0.87 -36.96 31.80
C LYS A 154 -0.52 -38.46 31.89
N PHE A 155 0.54 -38.89 31.19
CA PHE A 155 0.97 -40.28 31.14
C PHE A 155 2.23 -40.54 31.98
N ARG A 156 2.76 -39.52 32.66
CA ARG A 156 3.88 -39.72 33.59
C ARG A 156 3.33 -40.18 34.93
N PRO A 157 3.81 -41.30 35.50
CA PRO A 157 3.44 -41.68 36.84
C PRO A 157 3.79 -40.54 37.79
N ARG A 158 2.82 -40.12 38.61
CA ARG A 158 3.02 -39.10 39.63
C ARG A 158 4.02 -39.68 40.63
N THR A 159 5.26 -39.22 40.61
CA THR A 159 6.24 -39.54 41.64
C THR A 159 5.68 -38.99 42.95
N ALA A 160 5.13 -39.87 43.78
CA ALA A 160 4.75 -39.52 45.13
C ALA A 160 6.04 -39.14 45.85
N ASN A 161 6.20 -37.87 46.22
CA ASN A 161 7.23 -37.48 47.17
C ASN A 161 6.94 -38.27 48.44
N GLN A 162 7.75 -39.28 48.71
CA GLN A 162 7.82 -39.87 50.04
C GLN A 162 8.42 -38.80 50.93
N THR A 163 7.54 -38.06 51.61
CA THR A 163 7.94 -37.29 52.78
C THR A 163 8.42 -38.31 53.81
N SER A 164 9.73 -38.50 53.90
CA SER A 164 10.38 -39.23 54.98
C SER A 164 10.18 -38.44 56.26
N PHE A 165 9.10 -38.75 56.98
CA PHE A 165 9.06 -38.58 58.43
C PHE A 165 10.03 -39.61 59.02
N PHE A 166 10.88 -39.18 59.94
CA PHE A 166 12.04 -39.90 60.55
C PHE A 166 13.29 -39.91 59.64
N SER A 167 14.48 -39.50 60.08
CA SER A 167 15.09 -39.49 61.43
C SER A 167 15.90 -38.23 61.73
#